data_AF-A0A2M8YK37-F1
#
_entry.id   AF-A0A2M8YK37-F1
#
_cell.length_a   1.000
_cell.length_b   1.000
_cell.length_c   1.000
_cell.angle_alpha   90.00
_cell.angle_beta   90.00
_cell.angle_gamma   90.00
#
_symmetry.space_group_name_H-M   'P 1'
#
loop_
_entity.id
_entity.type
_entity.pdbx_description
1 polymer ?
#
loop_
_entity_poly.entity_id
_entity_poly.type
_entity_poly.pdbx_seq_one_letter_code
_entity_poly.pdbx_strand_id
1 'polypeptide(L)'
;MGSYPKIPYVVGEDVAILHCERSVCKKVKIRRSLPGNIIVIHGVNDVGVSYKAVEDGLCTGLAARLGRPFTPATYRMPVAADKDKLEDDPDAVFFKRTITKDTNSPVIPFYWGYREVKDKIDIVNGQFVDRYSNRLDKDLSKEGGPFGNATSSLPDMWRPGI
;
A
#
# COMPACT_ATOMS: atom_id res chain seq x y z
N MET A 1 3.17 -12.19 14.16
CA MET A 1 3.86 -11.87 12.89
C MET A 1 2.90 -11.03 12.06
N GLY A 2 3.35 -9.95 11.43
CA GLY A 2 2.45 -9.17 10.55
C GLY A 2 2.02 -10.04 9.37
N SER A 3 0.76 -9.94 8.95
CA SER A 3 0.18 -10.74 7.85
C SER A 3 0.84 -10.45 6.50
N TYR A 4 1.59 -9.34 6.39
CA TYR A 4 2.24 -8.91 5.16
C TYR A 4 3.73 -9.29 5.12
N PRO A 5 4.21 -9.79 3.97
CA PRO A 5 5.60 -10.17 3.80
C PRO A 5 6.51 -8.94 3.94
N LYS A 6 7.50 -9.02 4.82
CA LYS A 6 8.55 -8.00 4.92
C LYS A 6 9.57 -8.24 3.82
N ILE A 7 9.67 -7.30 2.87
CA ILE A 7 10.67 -7.35 1.83
C ILE A 7 12.02 -6.94 2.46
N PRO A 8 13.10 -7.73 2.30
CA PRO A 8 14.41 -7.34 2.79
C PRO A 8 14.88 -6.05 2.09
N TYR A 9 15.49 -5.15 2.86
CA TYR A 9 16.06 -3.92 2.32
C TYR A 9 17.38 -4.22 1.61
N VAL A 10 17.39 -4.11 0.28
CA VAL A 10 18.56 -4.36 -0.58
C VAL A 10 18.90 -3.08 -1.35
N VAL A 11 20.09 -2.52 -1.12
CA VAL A 11 20.56 -1.28 -1.78
C VAL A 11 21.12 -1.50 -3.19
N GLY A 12 21.52 -2.74 -3.50
CA GLY A 12 22.00 -3.16 -4.81
C GLY A 12 22.29 -4.66 -4.81
N GLU A 13 21.95 -5.33 -5.92
CA GLU A 13 22.23 -6.75 -6.16
C GLU A 13 22.78 -6.93 -7.57
N ASP A 14 23.69 -7.88 -7.76
CA ASP A 14 24.21 -8.26 -9.07
C ASP A 14 24.75 -9.70 -9.05
N VAL A 15 24.78 -10.37 -10.22
CA VAL A 15 25.18 -11.78 -10.36
C VAL A 15 26.57 -11.86 -10.97
N ALA A 16 27.48 -12.66 -10.40
CA ALA A 16 28.83 -12.85 -10.92
C ALA A 16 29.11 -14.32 -11.25
N ILE A 17 29.94 -14.57 -12.25
CA ILE A 17 30.54 -15.90 -12.46
C ILE A 17 31.55 -16.14 -11.33
N LEU A 18 31.50 -17.35 -10.75
CA LEU A 18 32.49 -17.79 -9.79
C LEU A 18 33.82 -18.04 -10.51
N HIS A 19 34.89 -17.38 -10.09
CA HIS A 19 36.22 -17.57 -10.65
C HIS A 19 37.19 -17.91 -9.53
N CYS A 20 38.00 -18.96 -9.72
CA CYS A 20 39.09 -19.28 -8.81
C CYS A 20 40.09 -18.12 -8.77
N GLU A 21 40.68 -17.87 -7.59
CA GLU A 21 41.72 -16.86 -7.40
C GLU A 21 41.31 -15.43 -7.84
N ARG A 22 40.04 -15.08 -7.63
CA ARG A 22 39.54 -13.75 -7.96
C ARG A 22 40.34 -12.65 -7.24
N SER A 23 41.07 -11.86 -8.01
CA SER A 23 41.91 -10.76 -7.50
C SER A 23 41.12 -9.51 -7.07
N VAL A 24 39.89 -9.33 -7.60
CA VAL A 24 39.06 -8.15 -7.28
C VAL A 24 37.58 -8.54 -7.17
N CYS A 25 36.92 -8.09 -6.10
CA CYS A 25 35.47 -8.26 -5.89
C CYS A 25 34.63 -7.65 -7.02
N LYS A 26 33.44 -8.23 -7.29
CA LYS A 26 32.49 -7.63 -8.25
C LYS A 26 32.02 -6.28 -7.70
N LYS A 27 32.12 -5.24 -8.53
CA LYS A 27 31.49 -3.95 -8.23
C LYS A 27 29.99 -4.08 -8.48
N VAL A 28 29.19 -3.79 -7.47
CA VAL A 28 27.72 -3.79 -7.54
C VAL A 28 27.24 -2.35 -7.72
N LYS A 29 26.38 -2.10 -8.70
CA LYS A 29 25.78 -0.78 -8.92
C LYS A 29 24.72 -0.53 -7.86
N ILE A 30 24.83 0.59 -7.16
CA ILE A 30 23.86 1.03 -6.14
C ILE A 30 22.94 2.07 -6.77
N ARG A 31 21.64 1.98 -6.49
CA ARG A 31 20.67 3.00 -6.93
C ARG A 31 20.97 4.33 -6.25
N ARG A 32 20.80 5.43 -7.01
CA ARG A 32 20.89 6.77 -6.44
C ARG A 32 19.80 6.97 -5.40
N SER A 33 20.11 7.66 -4.30
CA SER A 33 19.13 7.99 -3.27
C SER A 33 17.97 8.78 -3.85
N LEU A 34 16.76 8.49 -3.35
CA LEU A 34 15.54 9.23 -3.64
C LEU A 34 15.67 10.69 -3.15
N PRO A 35 15.01 11.67 -3.81
CA PRO A 35 15.19 13.09 -3.51
C PRO A 35 14.59 13.49 -2.15
N GLY A 36 13.78 12.63 -1.55
CA GLY A 36 13.12 12.83 -0.26
C GLY A 36 12.07 11.74 -0.04
N ASN A 37 11.32 11.86 1.05
CA ASN A 37 10.15 11.04 1.34
C ASN A 37 8.89 11.87 1.06
N ILE A 38 7.93 11.30 0.33
CA ILE A 38 6.66 11.94 0.03
C ILE A 38 5.55 11.06 0.62
N ILE A 39 4.93 11.52 1.69
CA ILE A 39 3.80 10.81 2.30
C ILE A 39 2.53 11.33 1.64
N VAL A 40 1.84 10.47 0.89
CA VAL A 40 0.58 10.81 0.24
C VAL A 40 -0.54 10.39 1.17
N ILE A 41 -1.28 11.39 1.65
CA ILE A 41 -2.47 11.20 2.48
C ILE A 41 -3.65 11.54 1.58
N HIS A 42 -4.51 10.55 1.33
CA HIS A 42 -5.79 10.79 0.68
C HIS A 42 -6.91 10.85 1.73
N GLY A 43 -7.97 11.60 1.41
CA GLY A 43 -9.03 11.99 2.35
C GLY A 43 -9.90 10.83 2.88
N VAL A 44 -10.81 11.20 3.77
CA VAL A 44 -11.69 10.31 4.55
C VAL A 44 -12.30 9.21 3.69
N ASN A 45 -12.19 7.95 4.18
CA ASN A 45 -12.87 6.78 3.62
C ASN A 45 -12.54 6.46 2.14
N ASP A 46 -11.31 6.75 1.69
CA ASP A 46 -10.71 6.15 0.49
C ASP A 46 -9.89 4.91 0.86
N VAL A 47 -10.12 3.83 0.14
CA VAL A 47 -9.34 2.58 0.22
C VAL A 47 -7.98 2.70 -0.48
N GLY A 48 -7.78 3.73 -1.32
CA GLY A 48 -6.52 4.01 -2.01
C GLY A 48 -6.64 4.09 -3.52
N VAL A 49 -7.83 4.44 -4.04
CA VAL A 49 -8.09 4.45 -5.50
C VAL A 49 -7.28 5.51 -6.24
N SER A 50 -6.86 6.55 -5.52
CA SER A 50 -6.14 7.71 -6.05
C SER A 50 -4.61 7.53 -6.07
N TYR A 51 -4.05 6.60 -5.26
CA TYR A 51 -2.60 6.50 -5.06
C TYR A 51 -1.84 6.21 -6.34
N LYS A 52 -2.40 5.39 -7.23
CA LYS A 52 -1.79 5.10 -8.53
C LYS A 52 -1.55 6.38 -9.34
N ALA A 53 -2.59 7.19 -9.51
CA ALA A 53 -2.51 8.40 -10.32
C ALA A 53 -1.55 9.43 -9.70
N VAL A 54 -1.56 9.56 -8.36
CA VAL A 54 -0.68 10.48 -7.64
C VAL A 54 0.78 10.03 -7.75
N GLU A 55 1.08 8.75 -7.53
CA GLU A 55 2.44 8.23 -7.62
C GLU A 55 2.99 8.28 -9.05
N ASP A 56 2.17 7.93 -10.05
CA ASP A 56 2.53 8.04 -11.46
C ASP A 56 2.89 9.50 -11.81
N GLY A 57 2.02 10.46 -11.46
CA GLY A 57 2.25 11.88 -11.73
C GLY A 57 3.47 12.45 -11.01
N LEU A 58 3.69 12.09 -9.74
CA LEU A 58 4.86 12.52 -8.97
C LEU A 58 6.16 11.97 -9.58
N CYS A 59 6.19 10.69 -9.97
CA CYS A 59 7.35 10.10 -10.64
C CYS A 59 7.65 10.81 -11.97
N THR A 60 6.62 11.10 -12.79
CA THR A 60 6.79 11.85 -14.04
C THR A 60 7.33 13.26 -13.79
N GLY A 61 6.76 14.00 -12.84
CA GLY A 61 7.21 15.36 -12.51
C GLY A 61 8.63 15.40 -11.96
N LEU A 62 8.98 14.46 -11.08
CA LEU A 62 10.34 14.33 -10.55
C LEU A 62 11.34 13.97 -11.63
N ALA A 63 10.98 13.09 -12.57
CA ALA A 63 11.83 12.74 -13.69
C ALA A 63 12.14 13.95 -14.58
N ALA A 64 11.13 14.75 -14.90
CA ALA A 64 11.29 15.99 -15.65
C ALA A 64 12.15 17.01 -14.91
N ARG A 65 11.94 17.18 -13.59
CA ARG A 65 12.62 18.19 -12.77
C ARG A 65 14.08 17.85 -12.46
N LEU A 66 14.40 16.58 -12.26
CA LEU A 66 15.71 16.11 -11.79
C LEU A 66 16.54 15.44 -12.91
N GLY A 67 15.98 15.27 -14.11
CA GLY A 67 16.67 14.71 -15.26
C GLY A 67 17.10 13.24 -15.06
N ARG A 68 16.34 12.45 -14.31
CA ARG A 68 16.64 11.02 -14.05
C ARG A 68 15.36 10.20 -13.92
N PRO A 69 15.38 8.89 -14.23
CA PRO A 69 14.16 8.08 -14.21
C PRO A 69 13.70 7.75 -12.78
N PHE A 70 12.38 7.72 -12.61
CA PHE A 70 11.67 7.22 -11.43
C PHE A 70 10.63 6.20 -11.89
N THR A 71 10.46 5.14 -11.12
CA THR A 71 9.54 4.04 -11.46
C THR A 71 8.49 3.95 -10.37
N PRO A 72 7.22 4.26 -10.67
CA PRO A 72 6.14 4.15 -9.69
C PRO A 72 5.93 2.68 -9.28
N ALA A 73 5.34 2.48 -8.11
CA ALA A 73 4.83 1.17 -7.70
C ALA A 73 3.59 0.78 -8.51
N THR A 74 3.19 -0.49 -8.41
CA THR A 74 2.00 -1.00 -9.09
C THR A 74 0.80 -1.05 -8.14
N TYR A 75 -0.37 -0.83 -8.72
CA TYR A 75 -1.67 -0.86 -8.06
C TYR A 75 -2.63 -1.60 -9.01
N ARG A 76 -3.45 -2.51 -8.48
CA ARG A 76 -4.45 -3.24 -9.28
C ARG A 76 -5.83 -2.77 -8.83
N MET A 77 -6.54 -2.02 -9.65
CA MET A 77 -7.94 -1.69 -9.33
C MET A 77 -8.86 -2.87 -9.63
N PRO A 78 -9.96 -3.04 -8.88
CA PRO A 78 -10.94 -4.10 -9.16
C PRO A 78 -11.62 -3.81 -10.51
N VAL A 79 -11.71 -4.82 -11.37
CA VAL A 79 -12.41 -4.75 -12.66
C VAL A 79 -13.65 -5.64 -12.66
N ALA A 80 -14.55 -5.46 -13.63
CA ALA A 80 -15.80 -6.23 -13.70
C ALA A 80 -15.58 -7.75 -13.70
N ALA A 81 -14.49 -8.23 -14.30
CA ALA A 81 -14.13 -9.65 -14.33
C ALA A 81 -13.70 -10.22 -12.97
N ASP A 82 -13.30 -9.37 -12.02
CA ASP A 82 -12.90 -9.81 -10.68
C ASP A 82 -14.12 -10.18 -9.80
N LYS A 83 -15.35 -9.85 -10.24
CA LYS A 83 -16.58 -10.21 -9.52
C LYS A 83 -16.74 -11.72 -9.34
N ASP A 84 -16.28 -12.50 -10.31
CA ASP A 84 -16.46 -13.95 -10.33
C ASP A 84 -15.25 -14.69 -9.75
N LYS A 85 -14.22 -13.96 -9.31
CA LYS A 85 -12.99 -14.52 -8.73
C LYS A 85 -12.90 -14.16 -7.25
N LEU A 86 -12.90 -15.18 -6.40
CA LEU A 86 -12.61 -15.00 -4.98
C LEU A 86 -11.10 -14.86 -4.78
N GLU A 87 -10.63 -13.65 -4.49
CA GLU A 87 -9.26 -13.42 -4.03
C GLU A 87 -9.19 -13.67 -2.52
N ASP A 88 -8.07 -14.22 -2.03
CA ASP A 88 -7.90 -14.52 -0.61
C ASP A 88 -7.95 -13.24 0.24
N ASP A 89 -7.25 -12.19 -0.17
CA ASP A 89 -7.19 -10.87 0.49
C ASP A 89 -7.48 -9.77 -0.55
N PRO A 90 -8.76 -9.52 -0.88
CA PRO A 90 -9.13 -8.57 -1.91
C PRO A 90 -8.65 -7.15 -1.56
N ASP A 91 -8.63 -6.77 -0.28
CA ASP A 91 -8.23 -5.43 0.13
C ASP A 91 -6.73 -5.20 -0.14
N ALA A 92 -5.89 -6.19 0.17
CA ALA A 92 -4.47 -6.12 -0.15
C ALA A 92 -4.18 -6.17 -1.65
N VAL A 93 -4.95 -6.94 -2.41
CA VAL A 93 -4.77 -7.06 -3.86
C VAL A 93 -5.20 -5.80 -4.59
N PHE A 94 -6.34 -5.21 -4.19
CA PHE A 94 -6.98 -4.16 -4.97
C PHE A 94 -6.59 -2.74 -4.55
N PHE A 95 -6.25 -2.56 -3.28
CA PHE A 95 -6.14 -1.22 -2.70
C PHE A 95 -4.77 -0.92 -2.09
N LYS A 96 -3.94 -1.95 -1.84
CA LYS A 96 -2.59 -1.76 -1.31
C LYS A 96 -1.53 -1.66 -2.42
N ARG A 97 -0.53 -0.82 -2.17
CA ARG A 97 0.63 -0.60 -3.05
C ARG A 97 1.48 -1.87 -3.15
N THR A 98 1.76 -2.30 -4.37
CA THR A 98 2.65 -3.44 -4.64
C THR A 98 4.02 -2.94 -5.08
N ILE A 99 5.05 -3.28 -4.28
CA ILE A 99 6.44 -2.91 -4.55
C ILE A 99 7.12 -4.06 -5.30
N THR A 100 7.68 -3.76 -6.47
CA THR A 100 8.53 -4.69 -7.22
C THR A 100 9.99 -4.31 -7.07
N LYS A 101 10.90 -5.17 -7.54
CA LYS A 101 12.34 -4.86 -7.59
C LYS A 101 12.61 -3.57 -8.37
N ASP A 102 11.80 -3.27 -9.39
CA ASP A 102 12.01 -2.13 -10.27
C ASP A 102 11.38 -0.83 -9.75
N THR A 103 10.56 -0.88 -8.71
CA THR A 103 10.00 0.31 -8.07
C THR A 103 11.12 1.23 -7.56
N ASN A 104 11.08 2.48 -7.98
CA ASN A 104 12.00 3.55 -7.64
C ASN A 104 11.22 4.86 -7.48
N SER A 105 10.51 4.99 -6.37
CA SER A 105 9.59 6.08 -6.09
C SER A 105 9.73 6.56 -4.64
N PRO A 106 9.75 7.88 -4.38
CA PRO A 106 9.75 8.45 -3.04
C PRO A 106 8.38 8.43 -2.35
N VAL A 107 7.35 7.93 -3.02
CA VAL A 107 5.97 7.95 -2.52
C VAL A 107 5.73 6.85 -1.50
N ILE A 108 5.14 7.25 -0.39
CA ILE A 108 4.66 6.40 0.70
C ILE A 108 3.17 6.67 0.83
N PRO A 109 2.28 5.80 0.32
CA PRO A 109 0.85 5.94 0.55
C PRO A 109 0.53 5.73 2.03
N PHE A 110 -0.29 6.60 2.59
CA PHE A 110 -0.73 6.52 3.98
C PHE A 110 -2.14 5.93 4.07
N TYR A 111 -2.23 4.67 4.45
CA TYR A 111 -3.51 4.00 4.70
C TYR A 111 -3.96 4.32 6.14
N TRP A 112 -4.98 5.17 6.29
CA TRP A 112 -5.54 5.50 7.59
C TRP A 112 -6.64 4.50 7.95
N GLY A 113 -6.55 3.89 9.13
CA GLY A 113 -7.56 2.99 9.64
C GLY A 113 -7.57 2.88 11.16
N TYR A 114 -8.62 2.25 11.70
CA TYR A 114 -8.72 1.89 13.11
C TYR A 114 -8.55 0.39 13.24
N ARG A 115 -7.66 -0.03 14.13
CA ARG A 115 -7.50 -1.43 14.45
C ARG A 115 -8.36 -1.80 15.65
N GLU A 116 -9.17 -2.84 15.52
CA GLU A 116 -9.98 -3.32 16.64
C GLU A 116 -9.11 -4.08 17.66
N VAL A 117 -9.54 -4.01 18.92
CA VAL A 117 -8.97 -4.76 20.03
C VAL A 117 -9.28 -6.24 19.84
N LYS A 118 -8.25 -7.09 19.89
CA LYS A 118 -8.36 -8.53 19.60
C LYS A 118 -9.52 -9.25 20.28
N ASP A 119 -9.80 -8.92 21.53
CA ASP A 119 -10.83 -9.59 22.34
C ASP A 119 -12.26 -9.14 22.02
N LYS A 120 -12.41 -8.18 21.10
CA LYS A 120 -13.70 -7.60 20.67
C LYS A 120 -13.97 -7.84 19.20
N ILE A 121 -13.25 -8.77 18.60
CA ILE A 121 -13.40 -9.19 17.21
C ILE A 121 -14.28 -10.42 17.18
N ASP A 122 -15.19 -10.46 16.23
CA ASP A 122 -16.01 -11.63 15.95
C ASP A 122 -15.79 -12.11 14.51
N ILE A 123 -16.24 -13.32 14.20
CA ILE A 123 -16.19 -13.89 12.85
C ILE A 123 -17.61 -14.18 12.39
N VAL A 124 -18.07 -13.40 11.41
CA VAL A 124 -19.39 -13.56 10.79
C VAL A 124 -19.20 -13.95 9.34
N ASN A 125 -19.80 -15.07 8.92
CA ASN A 125 -19.69 -15.60 7.55
C ASN A 125 -18.24 -15.75 7.04
N GLY A 126 -17.31 -16.10 7.94
CA GLY A 126 -15.88 -16.27 7.62
C GLY A 126 -15.11 -14.95 7.47
N GLN A 127 -15.70 -13.80 7.79
CA GLN A 127 -15.03 -12.50 7.77
C GLN A 127 -14.87 -11.95 9.19
N PHE A 128 -13.77 -11.24 9.44
CA PHE A 128 -13.56 -10.54 10.71
C PHE A 128 -14.48 -9.32 10.79
N VAL A 129 -15.12 -9.12 11.94
CA VAL A 129 -15.94 -7.94 12.22
C VAL A 129 -15.56 -7.31 13.56
N ASP A 130 -15.76 -6.00 13.67
CA ASP A 130 -15.59 -5.27 14.93
C ASP A 130 -16.80 -5.46 15.88
N ARG A 131 -16.73 -4.87 17.08
CA ARG A 131 -17.80 -4.94 18.09
C ARG A 131 -19.14 -4.32 17.64
N TYR A 132 -19.14 -3.60 16.53
CA TYR A 132 -20.31 -2.96 15.92
C TYR A 132 -20.72 -3.65 14.62
N SER A 133 -20.20 -4.86 14.37
CA SER A 133 -20.47 -5.67 13.18
C SER A 133 -20.01 -5.04 11.86
N ASN A 134 -19.03 -4.13 11.88
CA ASN A 134 -18.38 -3.64 10.67
C ASN A 134 -17.33 -4.66 10.18
N ARG A 135 -17.25 -4.88 8.86
CA ARG A 135 -16.19 -5.70 8.24
C ARG A 135 -14.81 -5.10 8.52
N LEU A 136 -13.87 -5.96 8.91
CA LEU A 136 -12.45 -5.67 9.08
C LEU A 136 -11.62 -6.36 8.00
N ASP A 137 -10.49 -5.75 7.65
CA ASP A 137 -9.45 -6.34 6.83
C ASP A 137 -8.70 -7.45 7.62
N LYS A 138 -7.85 -8.23 6.94
CA LYS A 138 -7.14 -9.37 7.54
C LYS A 138 -6.13 -9.00 8.63
N ASP A 139 -5.69 -7.75 8.70
CA ASP A 139 -4.87 -7.19 9.77
C ASP A 139 -5.69 -6.64 10.95
N LEU A 140 -7.02 -6.82 10.89
CA LEU A 140 -8.02 -6.40 11.88
C LEU A 140 -8.22 -4.89 11.90
N SER A 141 -7.92 -4.21 10.79
CA SER A 141 -8.22 -2.78 10.61
C SER A 141 -9.49 -2.54 9.82
N LYS A 142 -10.16 -1.44 10.16
CA LYS A 142 -11.16 -0.78 9.33
C LYS A 142 -10.49 0.44 8.70
N GLU A 143 -10.33 0.40 7.39
CA GLU A 143 -9.83 1.55 6.64
C GLU A 143 -10.85 2.70 6.68
N GLY A 144 -10.39 3.94 6.50
CA GLY A 144 -11.27 5.10 6.33
C GLY A 144 -11.76 5.77 7.61
N GLY A 145 -11.51 5.19 8.79
CA GLY A 145 -11.92 5.79 10.06
C GLY A 145 -13.26 5.26 10.60
N PRO A 146 -13.78 5.82 11.71
CA PRO A 146 -15.09 5.45 12.25
C PRO A 146 -16.22 6.12 11.45
N PHE A 147 -15.89 7.02 10.54
CA PHE A 147 -16.83 7.89 9.84
C PHE A 147 -16.90 7.46 8.37
N GLY A 148 -18.07 6.95 7.96
CA GLY A 148 -18.38 6.77 6.55
C GLY A 148 -18.41 8.13 5.83
N ASN A 149 -18.22 8.11 4.51
CA ASN A 149 -18.11 9.30 3.65
C ASN A 149 -19.05 10.47 4.02
N ALA A 150 -18.46 11.67 4.05
CA ALA A 150 -19.06 13.00 3.95
C ALA A 150 -20.49 13.16 4.53
N THR A 151 -20.60 13.27 5.85
CA THR A 151 -21.76 13.94 6.44
C THR A 151 -21.59 15.46 6.29
N SER A 152 -22.69 16.19 6.11
CA SER A 152 -22.67 17.66 6.10
C SER A 152 -22.73 18.27 7.51
N SER A 153 -22.77 17.44 8.56
CA SER A 153 -22.93 17.92 9.94
C SER A 153 -22.19 17.04 10.96
N LEU A 154 -21.49 17.68 11.91
CA LEU A 154 -20.82 16.99 13.03
C LEU A 154 -21.75 16.06 13.81
N PRO A 155 -23.03 16.40 14.08
CA PRO A 155 -23.95 15.48 14.75
C PRO A 155 -24.24 14.20 13.95
N ASP A 156 -24.38 14.29 12.63
CA ASP A 156 -24.62 13.11 11.78
C ASP A 156 -23.39 12.20 11.72
N MET A 157 -22.21 12.79 11.92
CA MET A 157 -20.95 12.05 12.00
C MET A 157 -20.96 11.06 13.18
N TRP A 158 -21.55 11.43 14.32
CA TRP A 158 -21.59 10.63 15.57
C TRP A 158 -22.85 9.78 15.74
N ARG A 159 -23.77 9.82 14.77
CA ARG A 159 -24.97 8.98 14.77
C ARG A 159 -24.67 7.64 14.09
N PRO A 160 -25.53 6.61 14.24
CA PRO A 160 -25.35 5.30 13.61
C PRO A 160 -25.31 5.28 12.07
N GLY A 161 -25.32 6.43 11.40
CA GLY A 161 -25.65 6.56 9.98
C GLY A 161 -27.17 6.51 9.75
N ILE A 162 -27.59 6.83 8.51
CA ILE A 162 -28.91 6.45 7.98
C ILE A 162 -28.78 5.05 7.37
#